data_AF-A0A938T2N1-F1
#
_entry.id   AF-A0A938T2N1-F1
#
_cell.length_a   1.000
_cell.length_b   1.000
_cell.length_c   1.000
_cell.angle_alpha   90.00
_cell.angle_beta   90.00
_cell.angle_gamma   90.00
#
_symmetry.space_group_name_H-M   'P 1'
#
loop_
_entity.id
_entity.type
_entity.pdbx_description
1 polymer ?
#
loop_
_entity_poly.entity_id
_entity_poly.type
_entity_poly.pdbx_seq_one_letter_code
_entity_poly.pdbx_strand_id
1 'polypeptide(L)'
;MSTKARAHVIIEEDIVKEIDRLVGKKKRSSFISEATKKELKRIKQLSLIKNLKGTWKDEDHPELAGKEGTYKWVRKLRGEDEKALRKKLA
;
A
#
# COMPACT_ATOMS: atom_id res chain seq x y z
N MET A 1 -5.00 -7.17 21.47
CA MET A 1 -3.72 -7.89 21.60
C MET A 1 -3.61 -8.89 20.48
N SER A 2 -2.51 -8.90 19.71
CA SER A 2 -2.32 -9.89 18.64
C SER A 2 -1.75 -11.18 19.24
N THR A 3 -2.52 -12.26 19.18
CA THR A 3 -2.09 -13.62 19.54
C THR A 3 -1.07 -14.13 18.51
N LYS A 4 0.08 -14.62 18.99
CA LYS A 4 1.11 -15.23 18.13
C LYS A 4 0.87 -16.74 18.04
N ALA A 5 0.82 -17.27 16.83
CA ALA A 5 0.80 -18.70 16.57
C ALA A 5 2.17 -19.17 16.05
N ARG A 6 2.58 -20.40 16.40
CA ARG A 6 3.79 -21.03 15.86
C ARG A 6 3.42 -21.82 14.61
N ALA A 7 4.14 -21.61 13.51
CA ALA A 7 3.99 -22.36 12.27
C ALA A 7 5.33 -23.03 11.93
N HIS A 8 5.30 -24.28 11.47
CA HIS A 8 6.46 -24.95 10.90
C HIS A 8 6.50 -24.69 9.39
N VAL A 9 7.57 -24.09 8.90
CA VAL A 9 7.74 -23.71 7.49
C VAL A 9 9.05 -24.26 6.99
N ILE A 10 9.01 -24.94 5.85
CA ILE A 10 10.19 -25.46 5.16
C ILE A 10 10.67 -24.39 4.19
N ILE A 11 11.95 -24.02 4.27
CA ILE A 11 12.59 -22.98 3.46
C ILE A 11 13.95 -23.51 3.01
N GLU A 12 14.36 -23.15 1.81
CA GLU A 12 15.69 -23.49 1.27
C GLU A 12 16.81 -22.87 2.13
N GLU A 13 17.92 -23.61 2.24
CA GLU A 13 19.00 -23.26 3.18
C GLU A 13 19.74 -21.97 2.79
N ASP A 14 19.89 -21.74 1.49
CA ASP A 14 20.49 -20.54 0.92
C ASP A 14 19.70 -19.27 1.30
N ILE A 15 18.37 -19.32 1.21
CA ILE A 15 17.47 -18.24 1.64
C ILE A 15 17.63 -17.96 3.13
N VAL A 16 17.72 -19.02 3.96
CA VAL A 16 17.94 -18.86 5.41
C VAL A 16 19.30 -18.20 5.71
N LYS A 17 20.35 -18.60 4.99
CA LYS A 17 21.69 -18.00 5.10
C LYS A 17 21.69 -16.53 4.67
N GLU A 18 20.95 -16.19 3.63
CA GLU A 18 20.82 -14.82 3.15
C GLU A 18 20.08 -13.94 4.18
N ILE A 19 18.96 -14.42 4.72
CA ILE A 19 18.22 -13.73 5.78
C ILE A 19 19.13 -13.50 6.99
N ASP A 20 19.90 -14.52 7.39
CA ASP A 20 20.86 -14.39 8.49
C ASP A 20 21.91 -13.32 8.25
N ARG A 21 22.42 -13.22 7.02
CA ARG A 21 23.40 -12.21 6.64
C ARG A 21 22.82 -10.81 6.72
N LEU A 22 21.55 -10.63 6.35
CA LEU A 22 20.88 -9.32 6.31
C LEU A 22 20.36 -8.85 7.68
N VAL A 23 19.68 -9.72 8.44
CA VAL A 23 18.99 -9.34 9.68
C VAL A 23 19.54 -10.01 10.94
N GLY A 24 20.43 -11.00 10.80
CA GLY A 24 20.98 -11.77 11.90
C GLY A 24 20.09 -12.92 12.37
N LYS A 25 20.72 -13.92 12.99
CA LYS A 25 20.12 -15.23 13.36
C LYS A 25 18.87 -15.15 14.25
N LYS A 26 18.73 -14.11 15.08
CA LYS A 26 17.61 -13.96 16.03
C LYS A 26 16.37 -13.27 15.44
N LYS A 27 16.44 -12.73 14.22
CA LYS A 27 15.38 -11.90 13.63
C LYS A 27 14.62 -12.57 12.48
N ARG A 28 14.89 -13.85 12.17
CA ARG A 28 14.27 -14.59 11.06
C ARG A 28 12.74 -14.59 11.11
N SER A 29 12.15 -14.91 12.27
CA SER A 29 10.69 -14.99 12.41
C SER A 29 10.00 -13.63 12.22
N SER A 30 10.63 -12.55 12.70
CA SER A 30 10.13 -11.18 12.50
C SER A 30 10.22 -10.80 11.02
N PHE A 31 11.34 -11.08 10.38
CA PHE A 31 11.57 -10.78 8.96
C PHE A 31 10.57 -11.52 8.07
N ILE A 32 10.41 -12.83 8.27
CA ILE A 32 9.44 -13.64 7.51
C ILE A 32 8.02 -13.15 7.74
N SER A 33 7.65 -12.82 8.99
CA SER A 33 6.32 -12.30 9.31
C SER A 33 6.04 -10.98 8.58
N GLU A 34 7.00 -10.07 8.56
CA GLU A 34 6.86 -8.78 7.89
C GLU A 34 6.82 -8.92 6.36
N ALA A 35 7.71 -9.73 5.78
CA ALA A 35 7.70 -10.06 4.36
C ALA A 35 6.36 -10.66 3.94
N THR A 36 5.85 -11.63 4.71
CA THR A 36 4.55 -12.26 4.46
C THR A 36 3.41 -11.24 4.54
N LYS A 37 3.43 -10.35 5.53
CA LYS A 37 2.42 -9.27 5.63
C LYS A 37 2.43 -8.36 4.41
N LYS A 38 3.62 -7.99 3.94
CA LYS A 38 3.78 -7.15 2.74
C LYS A 38 3.23 -7.86 1.50
N GLU A 39 3.55 -9.13 1.33
CA GLU A 39 3.09 -9.90 0.17
C GLU A 39 1.59 -10.17 0.21
N LEU A 40 1.03 -10.52 1.37
CA LEU A 40 -0.42 -10.66 1.53
C LEU A 40 -1.16 -9.35 1.21
N LYS A 41 -0.61 -8.20 1.61
CA LYS A 41 -1.17 -6.89 1.26
C LYS A 41 -1.12 -6.67 -0.25
N ARG A 42 0.02 -6.96 -0.89
CA ARG A 42 0.20 -6.85 -2.35
C ARG A 42 -0.83 -7.71 -3.10
N ILE A 43 -0.95 -8.99 -2.75
CA ILE A 43 -1.90 -9.92 -3.38
C ILE A 43 -3.33 -9.42 -3.23
N LYS A 44 -3.73 -8.99 -2.02
CA LYS A 44 -5.07 -8.42 -1.77
C LYS A 44 -5.32 -7.15 -2.58
N GLN A 45 -4.33 -6.26 -2.67
CA GLN A 45 -4.46 -5.04 -3.48
C GLN A 45 -4.62 -5.39 -4.96
N LEU A 46 -3.83 -6.33 -5.48
CA LEU A 46 -3.94 -6.78 -6.87
C LEU A 46 -5.29 -7.44 -7.16
N SER A 47 -5.82 -8.26 -6.25
CA SER A 47 -7.15 -8.85 -6.41
C SER A 47 -8.24 -7.78 -6.38
N LEU A 48 -8.14 -6.79 -5.49
CA LEU A 48 -9.08 -5.68 -5.43
C LEU A 48 -9.03 -4.83 -6.70
N ILE A 49 -7.84 -4.49 -7.20
CA ILE A 49 -7.70 -3.73 -8.46
C ILE A 49 -8.33 -4.50 -9.62
N LYS A 50 -8.15 -5.82 -9.68
CA LYS A 50 -8.79 -6.66 -10.70
C LYS A 50 -10.32 -6.65 -10.57
N ASN A 51 -10.84 -6.76 -9.36
CA ASN A 51 -12.28 -6.81 -9.09
C ASN A 51 -12.97 -5.44 -9.28
N LEU A 52 -12.27 -4.37 -8.92
CA LEU A 52 -12.73 -2.98 -9.05
C LEU A 52 -12.44 -2.40 -10.45
N LYS A 53 -11.87 -3.21 -11.35
CA LYS A 53 -11.59 -2.78 -12.72
C LYS A 53 -12.92 -2.45 -13.39
N GLY A 54 -13.11 -1.17 -13.73
CA GLY A 54 -14.34 -0.68 -14.37
C GLY A 54 -15.44 -0.22 -13.42
N THR A 55 -15.21 -0.21 -12.09
CA THR A 55 -16.14 0.41 -11.13
C THR A 55 -16.00 1.93 -11.05
N TRP A 56 -14.96 2.49 -11.67
CA TRP A 56 -14.77 3.93 -11.84
C TRP A 56 -14.81 4.24 -13.33
N LYS A 57 -15.94 4.76 -13.82
CA LYS A 57 -16.12 5.13 -15.22
C LYS A 57 -16.20 6.66 -15.35
N ASP A 58 -15.85 7.15 -16.54
CA ASP A 58 -15.97 8.58 -16.85
C ASP A 58 -17.43 9.06 -16.82
N GLU A 59 -18.38 8.16 -17.11
CA GLU A 59 -19.82 8.39 -17.04
C GLU A 59 -20.30 8.67 -15.60
N ASP A 60 -19.66 8.06 -14.61
CA ASP A 60 -19.99 8.23 -13.20
C ASP A 60 -19.39 9.53 -12.61
N HIS A 61 -18.43 10.15 -13.33
CA HIS A 61 -17.67 11.34 -12.89
C HIS A 61 -17.53 12.39 -14.00
N PRO A 62 -18.64 12.98 -14.48
CA PRO A 62 -18.60 13.99 -15.53
C PRO A 62 -17.81 15.25 -15.15
N GLU A 63 -17.69 15.56 -13.86
CA GLU A 63 -16.92 16.69 -13.33
C GLU A 63 -15.40 16.55 -13.55
N LEU A 64 -14.92 15.32 -13.75
CA LEU A 64 -13.53 14.99 -14.04
C LEU A 64 -13.28 14.73 -15.52
N ALA A 65 -14.34 14.66 -16.33
CA ALA A 65 -14.26 14.32 -17.74
C ALA A 65 -13.39 15.34 -18.52
N GLY A 66 -12.47 14.81 -19.32
CA GLY A 66 -11.58 15.61 -20.16
C GLY A 66 -10.49 16.36 -19.39
N LYS A 67 -9.57 16.97 -20.15
CA LYS A 67 -8.40 17.67 -19.60
C LYS A 67 -8.77 18.87 -18.72
N GLU A 68 -9.83 19.60 -19.09
CA GLU A 68 -10.25 20.81 -18.38
C GLU A 68 -10.93 20.51 -17.04
N GLY A 69 -11.80 19.49 -16.97
CA GLY A 69 -12.44 19.05 -15.73
C GLY A 69 -11.42 18.56 -14.71
N THR A 70 -10.52 17.67 -15.14
CA THR A 70 -9.39 17.21 -14.32
C THR A 70 -8.53 18.38 -13.83
N TYR A 71 -8.20 19.34 -14.69
CA TYR A 71 -7.37 20.50 -14.30
C TYR A 71 -8.07 21.40 -13.28
N LYS A 72 -9.37 21.69 -13.46
CA LYS A 72 -10.18 22.45 -12.49
C LYS A 72 -10.22 21.76 -11.13
N TRP A 73 -10.41 20.45 -11.12
CA TRP A 73 -10.42 19.65 -9.90
C TRP A 73 -9.06 19.68 -9.17
N VAL A 74 -7.95 19.44 -9.88
CA VAL A 74 -6.60 19.53 -9.29
C VAL A 74 -6.30 20.92 -8.74
N ARG A 75 -6.72 21.99 -9.44
CA ARG A 75 -6.54 23.37 -8.98
C ARG A 75 -7.30 23.63 -7.68
N LYS A 76 -8.54 23.15 -7.57
CA LYS A 76 -9.34 23.27 -6.35
C LYS A 76 -8.66 22.56 -5.18
N LEU A 77 -8.21 21.33 -5.39
CA LEU A 77 -7.52 20.51 -4.37
C LEU A 77 -6.28 21.21 -3.81
N ARG A 78 -5.42 21.75 -4.69
CA ARG A 78 -4.23 22.52 -4.26
C ARG A 78 -4.59 23.77 -3.48
N GLY A 79 -5.64 24.50 -3.89
CA GLY A 79 -6.10 25.68 -3.18
C GLY A 79 -6.65 25.37 -1.78
N GLU A 80 -7.29 24.21 -1.60
CA GLU A 80 -7.73 23.72 -0.29
C GLU A 80 -6.54 23.34 0.61
N ASP A 81 -5.57 22.62 0.05
CA ASP A 81 -4.33 22.26 0.76
C ASP A 81 -3.54 23.50 1.21
N GLU A 82 -3.39 24.51 0.34
CA GLU A 82 -2.71 25.76 0.68
C GLU A 82 -3.42 26.51 1.81
N LYS A 83 -4.76 26.57 1.78
CA LYS A 83 -5.55 27.18 2.87
C LYS A 83 -5.38 26.42 4.18
N ALA A 84 -5.40 25.08 4.13
CA ALA A 84 -5.20 24.24 5.29
C ALA A 84 -3.78 24.40 5.87
N LEU A 85 -2.76 24.49 5.02
CA LEU A 85 -1.38 24.74 5.42
C LEU A 85 -1.23 26.11 6.08
N ARG A 86 -1.78 27.17 5.47
CA ARG A 86 -1.77 28.53 6.04
C ARG A 86 -2.43 28.59 7.41
N LYS A 87 -3.54 27.89 7.60
CA LYS A 87 -4.23 27.81 8.90
C LYS A 87 -3.42 27.08 9.98
N LYS A 88 -2.54 26.14 9.61
CA LYS A 88 -1.67 25.43 10.56
C LYS A 88 -0.42 26.23 10.94
N LEU A 89 -0.01 27.20 10.11
CA LEU A 89 1.17 28.02 10.31
C LEU A 89 0.86 29.39 10.95
N ALA A 90 -0.41 29.76 11.06
CA ALA A 90 -0.92 30.93 11.78
C ALA A 90 -1.32 30.54 13.20
#